data_AF-W0EEF8-F1
#
_entry.id   AF-W0EEF8-F1
#
_cell.length_a   1.000
_cell.length_b   1.000
_cell.length_c   1.000
_cell.angle_alpha   90.00
_cell.angle_beta   90.00
_cell.angle_gamma   90.00
#
_symmetry.space_group_name_H-M   'P 1'
#
loop_
_entity.id
_entity.type
_entity.pdbx_description
1 polymer ?
#
loop_
_entity_poly.entity_id
_entity_poly.type
_entity_poly.pdbx_seq_one_letter_code
_entity_poly.pdbx_strand_id
1 'polypeptide(L)'
;MPGFNNSTYESLVKDLINDAFYLEARSRRGTIATIRQYSEVIVRRILNLSNEDFVTLGNRNILSAINEQSQNNPLLLGALSIITNIGNKCTHSKNIECITKEDVNDVINSLFELYSYLLTSYFEKYEFGSNMEILSSFSILPPIIRYITLKYLNDKYPENIIIIDKLALAILKAFDKEKAFNWIEERKETLSNTPSVSKRAEQDLEEKIGKELASIIIAEAPNMYDLCNERIRMVGNILEQKGKLYDDFEGAIDHYYEKGIVQGETPDVLEFNSIMEFLYLGRKSRRNELLKERDSYLVIDNIFKEF
;
A
#
# COMPACT_ATOMS: atom_id res chain seq x y z
N MET A 1 -24.93 11.91 -12.84
CA MET A 1 -23.87 11.58 -13.81
C MET A 1 -23.06 10.43 -13.21
N PRO A 2 -22.47 9.53 -14.02
CA PRO A 2 -21.58 8.51 -13.46
C PRO A 2 -20.40 9.21 -12.78
N GLY A 3 -19.98 8.68 -11.62
CA GLY A 3 -18.82 9.18 -10.89
C GLY A 3 -17.51 8.82 -11.58
N PHE A 4 -16.44 8.70 -10.81
CA PHE A 4 -15.12 8.36 -11.35
C PHE A 4 -15.11 6.98 -12.02
N ASN A 5 -14.42 6.85 -13.15
CA ASN A 5 -14.21 5.58 -13.85
C ASN A 5 -12.78 5.51 -14.44
N ASN A 6 -12.08 4.41 -14.20
CA ASN A 6 -10.74 4.12 -14.71
C ASN A 6 -10.66 4.28 -16.24
N SER A 7 -11.62 3.71 -16.99
CA SER A 7 -11.59 3.72 -18.46
C SER A 7 -11.67 5.13 -19.03
N THR A 8 -12.40 6.04 -18.38
CA THR A 8 -12.53 7.44 -18.81
C THR A 8 -11.18 8.17 -18.77
N TYR A 9 -10.33 7.85 -17.80
CA TYR A 9 -9.04 8.51 -17.61
C TYR A 9 -7.85 7.69 -18.13
N GLU A 10 -8.08 6.52 -18.73
CA GLU A 10 -7.02 5.60 -19.14
C GLU A 10 -5.96 6.26 -20.02
N SER A 11 -6.37 6.94 -21.09
CA SER A 11 -5.42 7.63 -21.99
C SER A 11 -4.61 8.68 -21.24
N LEU A 12 -5.28 9.52 -20.44
CA LEU A 12 -4.62 10.58 -19.67
C LEU A 12 -3.63 10.00 -18.66
N VAL A 13 -4.03 8.98 -17.90
CA VAL A 13 -3.14 8.35 -16.90
C VAL A 13 -1.94 7.70 -17.57
N LYS A 14 -2.13 7.00 -18.69
CA LYS A 14 -1.02 6.45 -19.48
C LYS A 14 -0.03 7.52 -19.90
N ASP A 15 -0.52 8.64 -20.44
CA ASP A 15 0.32 9.76 -20.85
C ASP A 15 1.06 10.36 -19.65
N LEU A 16 0.37 10.66 -18.54
CA LEU A 16 0.96 11.28 -17.36
C LEU A 16 1.99 10.37 -16.66
N ILE A 17 1.72 9.07 -16.54
CA ILE A 17 2.68 8.12 -15.95
C ILE A 17 3.90 7.97 -16.86
N ASN A 18 3.69 7.82 -18.17
CA ASN A 18 4.79 7.78 -19.14
C ASN A 18 5.65 9.03 -19.06
N ASP A 19 4.99 10.17 -19.03
CA ASP A 19 5.62 11.46 -18.92
C ASP A 19 6.44 11.58 -17.64
N ALA A 20 5.85 11.31 -16.48
CA ALA A 20 6.53 11.50 -15.20
C ALA A 20 7.69 10.54 -14.98
N PHE A 21 7.57 9.27 -15.40
CA PHE A 21 8.47 8.19 -14.97
C PHE A 21 9.28 7.53 -16.08
N TYR A 22 8.88 7.64 -17.35
CA TYR A 22 9.52 6.91 -18.46
C TYR A 22 10.09 7.79 -19.57
N LEU A 23 9.76 9.08 -19.60
CA LEU A 23 10.31 9.99 -20.60
C LEU A 23 11.77 10.32 -20.31
N GLU A 24 12.66 9.93 -21.22
CA GLU A 24 14.08 10.26 -21.14
C GLU A 24 14.32 11.77 -21.16
N ALA A 25 15.31 12.23 -20.41
CA ALA A 25 15.70 13.65 -20.32
C ALA A 25 14.59 14.63 -19.88
N ARG A 26 13.51 14.15 -19.23
CA ARG A 26 12.51 15.05 -18.63
C ARG A 26 13.14 15.91 -17.54
N SER A 27 12.84 17.21 -17.57
CA SER A 27 13.27 18.11 -16.50
C SER A 27 12.55 17.79 -15.19
N ARG A 28 13.21 17.99 -14.06
CA ARG A 28 12.60 17.84 -12.72
C ARG A 28 11.31 18.64 -12.57
N ARG A 29 11.31 19.86 -13.12
CA ARG A 29 10.13 20.73 -13.19
C ARG A 29 8.98 20.07 -13.96
N GLY A 30 9.28 19.48 -15.10
CA GLY A 30 8.31 18.74 -15.91
C GLY A 30 7.79 17.49 -15.20
N THR A 31 8.64 16.74 -14.48
CA THR A 31 8.22 15.59 -13.67
C THR A 31 7.22 15.99 -12.59
N ILE A 32 7.55 17.03 -11.81
CA ILE A 32 6.68 17.50 -10.72
C ILE A 32 5.36 18.06 -11.26
N ALA A 33 5.39 18.84 -12.35
CA ALA A 33 4.16 19.37 -12.95
C ALA A 33 3.20 18.26 -13.41
N THR A 34 3.75 17.17 -13.95
CA THR A 34 2.96 16.01 -14.36
C THR A 34 2.44 15.20 -13.18
N ILE A 35 3.25 14.98 -12.14
CA ILE A 35 2.76 14.34 -10.91
C ILE A 35 1.63 15.18 -10.31
N ARG A 36 1.74 16.51 -10.28
CA ARG A 36 0.67 17.41 -9.83
C ARG A 36 -0.62 17.20 -10.62
N GLN A 37 -0.54 17.12 -11.95
CA GLN A 37 -1.70 16.85 -12.80
C GLN A 37 -2.28 15.45 -12.56
N TYR A 38 -1.43 14.44 -12.42
CA TYR A 38 -1.88 13.08 -12.11
C TYR A 38 -2.56 13.00 -10.74
N SER A 39 -2.08 13.74 -9.74
CA SER A 39 -2.74 13.86 -8.45
C SER A 39 -4.13 14.51 -8.53
N GLU A 40 -4.44 15.32 -9.54
CA GLU A 40 -5.82 15.79 -9.80
C GLU A 40 -6.73 14.63 -10.21
N VAL A 41 -6.21 13.65 -10.96
CA VAL A 41 -6.95 12.41 -11.31
C VAL A 41 -7.20 11.57 -10.06
N ILE A 42 -6.21 11.47 -9.15
CA ILE A 42 -6.40 10.78 -7.86
C ILE A 42 -7.46 11.50 -7.02
N VAL A 43 -7.42 12.83 -6.94
CA VAL A 43 -8.44 13.62 -6.23
C VAL A 43 -9.84 13.40 -6.81
N ARG A 44 -9.96 13.33 -8.15
CA ARG A 44 -11.23 12.97 -8.80
C ARG A 44 -11.72 11.60 -8.36
N ARG A 45 -10.83 10.61 -8.24
CA ARG A 45 -11.18 9.28 -7.72
C ARG A 45 -11.65 9.34 -6.28
N ILE A 46 -10.90 10.03 -5.41
CA ILE A 46 -11.24 10.19 -3.99
C ILE A 46 -12.65 10.80 -3.87
N LEU A 47 -12.88 11.92 -4.54
CA LEU A 47 -14.16 12.65 -4.48
C LEU A 47 -15.28 12.05 -5.36
N ASN A 48 -15.00 10.94 -6.06
CA ASN A 48 -15.90 10.32 -7.03
C ASN A 48 -16.47 11.31 -8.08
N LEU A 49 -15.64 12.23 -8.55
CA LEU A 49 -16.02 13.29 -9.50
C LEU A 49 -16.04 12.78 -10.95
N SER A 50 -16.95 13.35 -11.74
CA SER A 50 -17.04 13.10 -13.18
C SER A 50 -15.94 13.85 -13.94
N ASN A 51 -15.79 13.56 -15.24
CA ASN A 51 -14.85 14.26 -16.13
C ASN A 51 -15.28 15.70 -16.47
N GLU A 52 -16.55 16.03 -16.28
CA GLU A 52 -17.09 17.37 -16.53
C GLU A 52 -16.79 18.35 -15.38
N ASP A 53 -16.49 17.81 -14.18
CA ASP A 53 -16.19 18.63 -13.01
C ASP A 53 -14.83 19.30 -13.16
N PHE A 54 -14.74 20.59 -12.81
CA PHE A 54 -13.47 21.30 -12.78
C PHE A 54 -12.67 20.95 -11.52
N VAL A 55 -11.47 20.39 -11.68
CA VAL A 55 -10.59 20.02 -10.57
C VAL A 55 -9.21 20.64 -10.79
N THR A 56 -8.74 21.39 -9.80
CA THR A 56 -7.35 21.83 -9.72
C THR A 56 -6.85 21.74 -8.29
N LEU A 57 -5.61 21.29 -8.11
CA LEU A 57 -4.99 21.30 -6.77
C LEU A 57 -4.79 22.75 -6.31
N GLY A 58 -5.44 23.13 -5.21
CA GLY A 58 -5.46 24.48 -4.67
C GLY A 58 -6.82 25.21 -4.78
N ASN A 59 -7.80 24.65 -5.50
CA ASN A 59 -9.15 25.19 -5.49
C ASN A 59 -9.79 25.01 -4.11
N ARG A 60 -10.33 26.09 -3.52
CA ARG A 60 -10.91 26.07 -2.16
C ARG A 60 -12.09 25.11 -2.02
N ASN A 61 -12.94 25.00 -3.04
CA ASN A 61 -14.10 24.11 -2.99
C ASN A 61 -13.66 22.64 -3.03
N ILE A 62 -12.66 22.33 -3.87
CA ILE A 62 -12.05 20.99 -3.92
C ILE A 62 -11.39 20.65 -2.58
N LEU A 63 -10.59 21.56 -2.02
CA LEU A 63 -9.95 21.35 -0.71
C LEU A 63 -11.00 21.17 0.40
N SER A 64 -12.09 21.94 0.39
CA SER A 64 -13.19 21.78 1.36
C SER A 64 -13.85 20.41 1.24
N ALA A 65 -14.15 19.96 0.02
CA ALA A 65 -14.75 18.65 -0.22
C ALA A 65 -13.81 17.51 0.22
N ILE A 66 -12.51 17.64 -0.02
CA ILE A 66 -11.50 16.68 0.43
C ILE A 66 -11.46 16.64 1.96
N ASN A 67 -11.43 17.79 2.63
CA ASN A 67 -11.39 17.85 4.08
C ASN A 67 -12.61 17.17 4.72
N GLU A 68 -13.80 17.44 4.16
CA GLU A 68 -15.05 16.85 4.63
C GLU A 68 -15.07 15.33 4.42
N GLN A 69 -14.81 14.86 3.20
CA GLN A 69 -14.88 13.44 2.87
C GLN A 69 -13.79 12.63 3.58
N SER A 70 -12.58 13.17 3.70
CA SER A 70 -11.47 12.48 4.37
C SER A 70 -11.48 12.65 5.89
N GLN A 71 -12.43 13.39 6.46
CA GLN A 71 -12.48 13.72 7.89
C GLN A 71 -11.16 14.33 8.39
N ASN A 72 -10.58 15.24 7.60
CA ASN A 72 -9.28 15.86 7.85
C ASN A 72 -8.12 14.86 7.98
N ASN A 73 -8.10 13.80 7.15
CA ASN A 73 -7.05 12.79 7.19
C ASN A 73 -5.66 13.42 6.94
N PRO A 74 -4.72 13.37 7.90
CA PRO A 74 -3.44 14.06 7.79
C PRO A 74 -2.52 13.47 6.70
N LEU A 75 -2.64 12.17 6.40
CA LEU A 75 -1.88 11.51 5.32
C LEU A 75 -2.26 12.13 3.97
N LEU A 76 -3.56 12.25 3.70
CA LEU A 76 -4.05 12.84 2.45
C LEU A 76 -3.71 14.33 2.35
N LEU A 77 -4.02 15.10 3.40
CA LEU A 77 -3.88 16.55 3.36
C LEU A 77 -2.41 16.99 3.34
N GLY A 78 -1.54 16.28 4.06
CA GLY A 78 -0.08 16.48 4.02
C GLY A 78 0.46 16.27 2.60
N ALA A 79 0.13 15.13 2.00
CA ALA A 79 0.55 14.80 0.64
C ALA A 79 0.08 15.84 -0.40
N LEU A 80 -1.20 16.23 -0.36
CA LEU A 80 -1.74 17.24 -1.27
C LEU A 80 -1.10 18.61 -1.07
N SER A 81 -0.79 18.98 0.18
CA SER A 81 -0.11 20.25 0.50
C SER A 81 1.29 20.28 -0.13
N ILE A 82 2.09 19.23 0.03
CA ILE A 82 3.45 19.14 -0.54
C ILE A 82 3.39 19.21 -2.07
N ILE A 83 2.55 18.38 -2.69
CA ILE A 83 2.41 18.34 -4.16
C ILE A 83 1.94 19.69 -4.70
N THR A 84 0.99 20.35 -4.03
CA THR A 84 0.51 21.68 -4.44
C THR A 84 1.60 22.73 -4.30
N ASN A 85 2.28 22.79 -3.16
CA ASN A 85 3.27 23.82 -2.87
C ASN A 85 4.49 23.72 -3.80
N ILE A 86 5.06 22.52 -3.96
CA ILE A 86 6.20 22.31 -4.86
C ILE A 86 5.75 22.41 -6.32
N GLY A 87 4.59 21.87 -6.67
CA GLY A 87 4.02 21.97 -8.02
C GLY A 87 3.78 23.41 -8.47
N ASN A 88 3.33 24.30 -7.59
CA ASN A 88 3.18 25.73 -7.89
C ASN A 88 4.52 26.42 -8.17
N LYS A 89 5.64 25.94 -7.58
CA LYS A 89 6.99 26.41 -7.96
C LYS A 89 7.33 26.01 -9.39
N CYS A 90 6.80 24.89 -9.86
CA CYS A 90 7.11 24.35 -11.19
C CYS A 90 6.28 24.98 -12.32
N THR A 91 5.04 25.40 -12.07
CA THR A 91 4.09 25.87 -13.10
C THR A 91 4.03 27.38 -13.28
N HIS A 92 4.39 28.17 -12.26
CA HIS A 92 4.31 29.64 -12.33
C HIS A 92 5.63 30.28 -12.76
N SER A 93 5.58 31.13 -13.78
CA SER A 93 6.74 31.82 -14.37
C SER A 93 7.48 32.77 -13.41
N LYS A 94 6.86 33.19 -12.30
CA LYS A 94 7.50 33.97 -11.25
C LYS A 94 8.58 33.20 -10.47
N ASN A 95 8.54 31.87 -10.51
CA ASN A 95 9.43 31.00 -9.75
C ASN A 95 10.58 30.52 -10.65
N ILE A 96 11.68 31.28 -10.65
CA ILE A 96 12.87 31.01 -11.48
C ILE A 96 13.90 30.08 -10.82
N GLU A 97 13.66 29.68 -9.57
CA GLU A 97 14.58 28.83 -8.82
C GLU A 97 14.74 27.45 -9.48
N CYS A 98 15.92 26.87 -9.29
CA CYS A 98 16.23 25.53 -9.75
C CYS A 98 15.52 24.49 -8.88
N ILE A 99 14.86 23.52 -9.51
CA ILE A 99 14.22 22.41 -8.81
C ILE A 99 15.29 21.37 -8.43
N THR A 100 15.34 21.04 -7.15
CA THR A 100 16.32 20.09 -6.59
C THR A 100 15.88 18.64 -6.80
N LYS A 101 16.77 17.69 -6.50
CA LYS A 101 16.40 16.27 -6.55
C LYS A 101 15.48 15.92 -5.37
N GLU A 102 15.70 16.58 -4.24
CA GLU A 102 14.94 16.48 -3.01
C GLU A 102 13.49 16.90 -3.24
N ASP A 103 13.25 18.02 -3.96
CA ASP A 103 11.89 18.44 -4.35
C ASP A 103 11.13 17.35 -5.13
N VAL A 104 11.84 16.64 -6.02
CA VAL A 104 11.24 15.53 -6.80
C VAL A 104 10.93 14.34 -5.89
N ASN A 105 11.85 13.99 -5.00
CA ASN A 105 11.66 12.89 -4.06
C ASN A 105 10.48 13.17 -3.12
N ASP A 106 10.36 14.39 -2.60
CA ASP A 106 9.25 14.79 -1.73
C ASP A 106 7.90 14.66 -2.44
N VAL A 107 7.83 15.09 -3.71
CA VAL A 107 6.61 14.94 -4.53
C VAL A 107 6.29 13.47 -4.83
N ILE A 108 7.30 12.63 -5.09
CA ILE A 108 7.10 11.18 -5.31
C ILE A 108 6.65 10.49 -4.02
N ASN A 109 7.24 10.84 -2.87
CA ASN A 109 6.85 10.30 -1.58
C ASN A 109 5.39 10.67 -1.26
N SER A 110 5.00 11.93 -1.46
CA SER A 110 3.61 12.36 -1.32
C SER A 110 2.67 11.68 -2.33
N LEU A 111 3.14 11.35 -3.54
CA LEU A 111 2.33 10.54 -4.46
C LEU A 111 2.08 9.13 -3.91
N PHE A 112 3.07 8.50 -3.27
CA PHE A 112 2.87 7.22 -2.59
C PHE A 112 1.89 7.34 -1.42
N GLU A 113 1.93 8.45 -0.66
CA GLU A 113 0.95 8.73 0.38
C GLU A 113 -0.48 8.85 -0.18
N LEU A 114 -0.66 9.46 -1.37
CA LEU A 114 -1.96 9.49 -2.05
C LEU A 114 -2.45 8.10 -2.45
N TYR A 115 -1.57 7.23 -2.97
CA TYR A 115 -1.91 5.84 -3.27
C TYR A 115 -2.31 5.07 -2.02
N SER A 116 -1.53 5.22 -0.96
CA SER A 116 -1.81 4.61 0.33
C SER A 116 -3.13 5.10 0.91
N TYR A 117 -3.49 6.37 0.73
CA TYR A 117 -4.78 6.88 1.19
C TYR A 117 -5.98 6.17 0.53
N LEU A 118 -5.91 5.86 -0.78
CA LEU A 118 -6.96 5.08 -1.45
C LEU A 118 -7.16 3.72 -0.77
N LEU A 119 -6.05 3.07 -0.38
CA LEU A 119 -6.06 1.77 0.28
C LEU A 119 -6.49 1.87 1.74
N THR A 120 -6.05 2.90 2.49
CA THR A 120 -6.51 3.09 3.87
C THR A 120 -7.99 3.38 3.92
N SER A 121 -8.50 4.25 3.04
CA SER A 121 -9.93 4.56 2.95
C SER A 121 -10.75 3.30 2.63
N TYR A 122 -10.23 2.44 1.74
CA TYR A 122 -10.82 1.13 1.46
C TYR A 122 -10.85 0.23 2.71
N PHE A 123 -9.72 0.08 3.42
CA PHE A 123 -9.63 -0.80 4.59
C PHE A 123 -10.31 -0.25 5.86
N GLU A 124 -10.64 1.03 5.89
CA GLU A 124 -11.53 1.60 6.90
C GLU A 124 -12.99 1.23 6.66
N LYS A 125 -13.37 1.00 5.40
CA LYS A 125 -14.70 0.55 5.00
C LYS A 125 -14.85 -0.96 5.09
N TYR A 126 -13.81 -1.72 4.72
CA TYR A 126 -13.77 -3.18 4.79
C TYR A 126 -12.61 -3.63 5.66
N GLU A 127 -12.92 -4.30 6.78
CA GLU A 127 -11.94 -4.65 7.80
C GLU A 127 -10.72 -5.39 7.22
N PHE A 128 -9.53 -4.85 7.49
CA PHE A 128 -8.27 -5.50 7.10
C PHE A 128 -8.13 -6.86 7.80
N GLY A 129 -8.03 -7.94 7.04
CA GLY A 129 -8.06 -9.30 7.58
C GLY A 129 -9.29 -10.12 7.19
N SER A 130 -10.37 -9.46 6.77
CA SER A 130 -11.65 -10.13 6.51
C SER A 130 -11.66 -11.02 5.26
N ASN A 131 -10.92 -10.63 4.22
CA ASN A 131 -10.81 -11.33 2.93
C ASN A 131 -9.34 -11.64 2.58
N MET A 132 -8.96 -12.92 2.70
CA MET A 132 -7.57 -13.39 2.51
C MET A 132 -7.06 -13.24 1.07
N GLU A 133 -7.94 -13.29 0.07
CA GLU A 133 -7.54 -13.06 -1.33
C GLU A 133 -7.14 -11.60 -1.56
N ILE A 134 -7.88 -10.66 -0.96
CA ILE A 134 -7.55 -9.23 -0.98
C ILE A 134 -6.21 -8.96 -0.28
N LEU A 135 -5.95 -9.61 0.85
CA LEU A 135 -4.66 -9.52 1.55
C LEU A 135 -3.48 -10.04 0.71
N SER A 136 -3.70 -11.14 -0.01
CA SER A 136 -2.72 -11.71 -0.93
C SER A 136 -2.41 -10.74 -2.07
N SER A 137 -3.45 -10.19 -2.72
CA SER A 137 -3.29 -9.22 -3.79
C SER A 137 -2.68 -7.89 -3.31
N PHE A 138 -3.11 -7.36 -2.15
CA PHE A 138 -2.51 -6.18 -1.52
C PHE A 138 -1.01 -6.36 -1.29
N SER A 139 -0.56 -7.59 -0.99
CA SER A 139 0.86 -7.90 -0.77
C SER A 139 1.72 -7.77 -2.03
N ILE A 140 1.11 -7.68 -3.23
CA ILE A 140 1.79 -7.46 -4.52
C ILE A 140 2.24 -6.01 -4.71
N LEU A 141 1.61 -5.06 -4.00
CA LEU A 141 1.97 -3.65 -4.10
C LEU A 141 3.44 -3.39 -3.69
N PRO A 142 4.05 -2.32 -4.21
CA PRO A 142 5.36 -1.86 -3.79
C PRO A 142 5.48 -1.81 -2.25
N PRO A 143 6.56 -2.34 -1.65
CA PRO A 143 6.71 -2.41 -0.20
C PRO A 143 6.47 -1.09 0.54
N ILE A 144 6.89 0.04 -0.06
CA ILE A 144 6.71 1.37 0.55
C ILE A 144 5.24 1.77 0.68
N ILE A 145 4.40 1.46 -0.31
CA ILE A 145 2.95 1.76 -0.28
C ILE A 145 2.26 0.87 0.75
N ARG A 146 2.66 -0.40 0.84
CA ARG A 146 2.18 -1.32 1.87
C ARG A 146 2.54 -0.82 3.26
N TYR A 147 3.79 -0.39 3.46
CA TYR A 147 4.25 0.17 4.73
C TYR A 147 3.42 1.39 5.15
N ILE A 148 3.25 2.38 4.28
CA ILE A 148 2.48 3.60 4.61
C ILE A 148 1.04 3.24 4.98
N THR A 149 0.40 2.38 4.19
CA THR A 149 -0.98 1.91 4.42
C THR A 149 -1.10 1.17 5.76
N LEU A 150 -0.23 0.19 6.01
CA LEU A 150 -0.25 -0.64 7.21
C LEU A 150 0.12 0.14 8.47
N LYS A 151 1.04 1.11 8.37
CA LYS A 151 1.38 1.99 9.48
C LYS A 151 0.16 2.81 9.91
N TYR A 152 -0.53 3.42 8.94
CA TYR A 152 -1.76 4.16 9.20
C TYR A 152 -2.82 3.27 9.87
N LEU A 153 -3.03 2.07 9.32
CA LEU A 153 -4.00 1.12 9.88
C LEU A 153 -3.60 0.62 11.27
N ASN A 154 -2.31 0.42 11.55
CA ASN A 154 -1.82 0.00 12.86
C ASN A 154 -1.99 1.08 13.92
N ASP A 155 -1.81 2.34 13.55
CA ASP A 155 -2.04 3.47 14.47
C ASP A 155 -3.53 3.57 14.85
N LYS A 156 -4.44 3.13 13.96
CA LYS A 156 -5.90 3.14 14.20
C LYS A 156 -6.43 1.85 14.84
N TYR A 157 -5.86 0.70 14.49
CA TYR A 157 -6.29 -0.63 14.91
C TYR A 157 -5.10 -1.43 15.47
N PRO A 158 -4.48 -0.97 16.57
CA PRO A 158 -3.22 -1.55 17.07
C PRO A 158 -3.35 -3.00 17.53
N GLU A 159 -4.55 -3.47 17.87
CA GLU A 159 -4.82 -4.83 18.31
C GLU A 159 -5.02 -5.82 17.15
N ASN A 160 -5.07 -5.35 15.90
CA ASN A 160 -5.27 -6.22 14.75
C ASN A 160 -3.95 -6.95 14.42
N ILE A 161 -3.87 -8.22 14.83
CA ILE A 161 -2.67 -9.04 14.70
C ILE A 161 -2.24 -9.26 13.25
N ILE A 162 -3.17 -9.22 12.29
CA ILE A 162 -2.87 -9.35 10.85
C ILE A 162 -2.18 -8.08 10.36
N ILE A 163 -2.60 -6.90 10.84
CA ILE A 163 -1.92 -5.63 10.56
C ILE A 163 -0.50 -5.66 11.13
N ILE A 164 -0.33 -6.05 12.40
CA ILE A 164 0.99 -6.14 13.06
C ILE A 164 1.94 -7.03 12.25
N ASP A 165 1.52 -8.27 11.93
CA ASP A 165 2.33 -9.23 11.16
C ASP A 165 2.75 -8.66 9.81
N LYS A 166 1.79 -8.13 9.05
CA LYS A 166 2.06 -7.59 7.71
C LYS A 166 2.91 -6.32 7.77
N LEU A 167 2.74 -5.49 8.80
CA LEU A 167 3.52 -4.27 8.98
C LEU A 167 4.99 -4.58 9.27
N ALA A 168 5.29 -5.54 10.15
CA ALA A 168 6.65 -6.00 10.41
C ALA A 168 7.37 -6.41 9.11
N LEU A 169 6.70 -7.20 8.27
CA LEU A 169 7.23 -7.62 6.97
C LEU A 169 7.30 -6.49 5.93
N ALA A 170 6.37 -5.53 5.98
CA ALA A 170 6.40 -4.36 5.11
C ALA A 170 7.57 -3.44 5.46
N ILE A 171 7.88 -3.23 6.75
CA ILE A 171 9.05 -2.46 7.21
C ILE A 171 10.34 -3.12 6.71
N LEU A 172 10.47 -4.43 6.90
CA LEU A 172 11.63 -5.19 6.41
C LEU A 172 11.83 -5.03 4.89
N LYS A 173 10.75 -5.15 4.11
CA LYS A 173 10.82 -5.09 2.65
C LYS A 173 10.98 -3.67 2.11
N ALA A 174 10.40 -2.67 2.75
CA ALA A 174 10.49 -1.27 2.34
C ALA A 174 11.84 -0.66 2.72
N PHE A 175 12.40 -1.09 3.85
CA PHE A 175 13.66 -0.58 4.36
C PHE A 175 14.67 -1.72 4.52
N ASP A 176 14.81 -2.26 5.72
CA ASP A 176 15.87 -3.20 6.09
C ASP A 176 15.51 -3.96 7.38
N LYS A 177 16.35 -4.96 7.71
CA LYS A 177 16.23 -5.77 8.94
C LYS A 177 16.30 -4.93 10.20
N GLU A 178 17.20 -3.94 10.24
CA GLU A 178 17.47 -3.14 11.44
C GLU A 178 16.20 -2.37 11.85
N LYS A 179 15.58 -1.64 10.93
CA LYS A 179 14.34 -0.91 11.20
C LYS A 179 13.19 -1.83 11.58
N ALA A 180 13.12 -3.02 10.99
CA ALA A 180 12.07 -3.98 11.31
C ALA A 180 12.23 -4.53 12.74
N PHE A 181 13.45 -4.86 13.16
CA PHE A 181 13.71 -5.26 14.55
C PHE A 181 13.51 -4.11 15.54
N ASN A 182 13.99 -2.90 15.23
CA ASN A 182 13.79 -1.73 16.09
C ASN A 182 12.30 -1.48 16.33
N TRP A 183 11.46 -1.60 15.29
CA TRP A 183 10.01 -1.44 15.41
C TRP A 183 9.36 -2.46 16.36
N ILE A 184 9.82 -3.72 16.35
CA ILE A 184 9.37 -4.76 17.28
C ILE A 184 9.88 -4.48 18.70
N GLU A 185 11.17 -4.18 18.87
CA GLU A 185 11.77 -3.96 20.18
C GLU A 185 11.14 -2.77 20.92
N GLU A 186 10.84 -1.68 20.22
CA GLU A 186 10.08 -0.54 20.76
C GLU A 186 8.69 -0.93 21.32
N ARG A 187 8.12 -2.05 20.86
CA ARG A 187 6.77 -2.52 21.18
C ARG A 187 6.77 -3.84 21.95
N LYS A 188 7.93 -4.25 22.47
CA LYS A 188 8.12 -5.58 23.08
C LYS A 188 7.08 -5.90 24.14
N GLU A 189 6.85 -5.00 25.09
CA GLU A 189 5.88 -5.23 26.18
C GLU A 189 4.47 -5.50 25.64
N THR A 190 4.00 -4.69 24.70
CA THR A 190 2.68 -4.87 24.09
C THR A 190 2.61 -6.17 23.28
N LEU A 191 3.60 -6.41 22.41
CA LEU A 191 3.60 -7.56 21.51
C LEU A 191 3.79 -8.90 22.23
N SER A 192 4.55 -8.93 23.33
CA SER A 192 4.70 -10.13 24.16
C SER A 192 3.39 -10.52 24.88
N ASN A 193 2.50 -9.55 25.11
CA ASN A 193 1.18 -9.77 25.70
C ASN A 193 0.07 -9.95 24.65
N THR A 194 0.39 -9.84 23.35
CA THR A 194 -0.58 -9.96 22.26
C THR A 194 -0.56 -11.39 21.70
N PRO A 195 -1.69 -12.12 21.69
CA PRO A 195 -1.78 -13.45 21.07
C PRO A 195 -1.48 -13.40 19.57
N SER A 196 -0.88 -14.46 19.02
CA SER A 196 -0.66 -14.57 17.56
C SER A 196 -1.79 -15.26 16.81
N VAL A 197 -2.74 -15.86 17.53
CA VAL A 197 -3.91 -16.53 16.95
C VAL A 197 -5.09 -15.59 17.01
N SER A 198 -5.74 -15.36 15.87
CA SER A 198 -6.95 -14.53 15.82
C SER A 198 -8.14 -15.30 16.38
N LYS A 199 -9.15 -14.60 16.92
CA LYS A 199 -10.39 -15.24 17.39
C LYS A 199 -11.09 -16.06 16.31
N ARG A 200 -11.02 -15.61 15.05
CA ARG A 200 -11.55 -16.36 13.91
C ARG A 200 -10.78 -17.65 13.68
N ALA A 201 -9.45 -17.58 13.68
CA ALA A 201 -8.62 -18.77 13.55
C ALA A 201 -8.83 -19.75 14.71
N GLU A 202 -8.98 -19.24 15.94
CA GLU A 202 -9.36 -20.03 17.11
C GLU A 202 -10.70 -20.75 16.89
N GLN A 203 -11.74 -20.05 16.44
CA GLN A 203 -13.04 -20.65 16.12
C GLN A 203 -12.93 -21.72 15.02
N ASP A 204 -12.23 -21.42 13.93
CA ASP A 204 -12.01 -22.36 12.82
C ASP A 204 -11.26 -23.62 13.30
N LEU A 205 -10.29 -23.46 14.22
CA LEU A 205 -9.57 -24.56 14.88
C LEU A 205 -10.50 -25.37 15.79
N GLU A 206 -11.28 -24.73 16.65
CA GLU A 206 -12.23 -25.40 17.54
C GLU A 206 -13.25 -26.23 16.75
N GLU A 207 -13.76 -25.71 15.64
CA GLU A 207 -14.69 -26.43 14.75
C GLU A 207 -14.03 -27.63 14.05
N LYS A 208 -12.75 -27.50 13.65
CA LYS A 208 -12.05 -28.54 12.89
C LYS A 208 -11.55 -29.70 13.76
N ILE A 209 -11.01 -29.42 14.95
CA ILE A 209 -10.31 -30.42 15.78
C ILE A 209 -10.87 -30.54 17.21
N GLY A 210 -11.89 -29.77 17.55
CA GLY A 210 -12.50 -29.76 18.89
C GLY A 210 -11.76 -28.85 19.88
N LYS A 211 -12.53 -28.36 20.85
CA LYS A 211 -12.10 -27.32 21.80
C LYS A 211 -10.88 -27.69 22.65
N GLU A 212 -10.80 -28.93 23.13
CA GLU A 212 -9.71 -29.39 23.99
C GLU A 212 -8.36 -29.37 23.24
N LEU A 213 -8.32 -29.92 22.03
CA LEU A 213 -7.12 -29.93 21.20
C LEU A 213 -6.76 -28.52 20.70
N ALA A 214 -7.75 -27.73 20.28
CA ALA A 214 -7.53 -26.34 19.87
C ALA A 214 -6.89 -25.51 21.00
N SER A 215 -7.35 -25.68 22.25
CA SER A 215 -6.79 -24.98 23.41
C SER A 215 -5.32 -25.32 23.66
N ILE A 216 -4.90 -26.56 23.44
CA ILE A 216 -3.50 -26.98 23.57
C ILE A 216 -2.64 -26.30 22.51
N ILE A 217 -3.06 -26.34 21.25
CA ILE A 217 -2.33 -25.73 20.12
C ILE A 217 -2.19 -24.22 20.33
N ILE A 218 -3.27 -23.54 20.76
CA ILE A 218 -3.25 -22.09 21.00
C ILE A 218 -2.34 -21.73 22.17
N ALA A 219 -2.29 -22.56 23.23
CA ALA A 219 -1.41 -22.33 24.36
C ALA A 219 0.07 -22.47 24.01
N GLU A 220 0.41 -23.27 22.99
CA GLU A 220 1.78 -23.42 22.47
C GLU A 220 2.14 -22.39 21.39
N ALA A 221 1.16 -21.64 20.87
CA ALA A 221 1.42 -20.64 19.85
C ALA A 221 2.29 -19.49 20.40
N PRO A 222 3.26 -18.98 19.63
CA PRO A 222 4.07 -17.84 20.06
C PRO A 222 3.18 -16.60 20.27
N ASN A 223 3.62 -15.65 21.09
CA ASN A 223 3.02 -14.30 21.08
C ASN A 223 3.45 -13.52 19.82
N MET A 224 2.88 -12.34 19.60
CA MET A 224 3.20 -11.52 18.43
C MET A 224 4.65 -11.04 18.38
N TYR A 225 5.31 -10.85 19.53
CA TYR A 225 6.74 -10.48 19.57
C TYR A 225 7.60 -11.61 19.01
N ASP A 226 7.38 -12.84 19.47
CA ASP A 226 8.15 -14.01 19.03
C ASP A 226 7.87 -14.36 17.57
N LEU A 227 6.59 -14.36 17.16
CA LEU A 227 6.18 -14.63 15.78
C LEU A 227 6.79 -13.62 14.80
N CYS A 228 6.68 -12.31 15.08
CA CYS A 228 7.19 -11.30 14.17
C CYS A 228 8.73 -11.35 14.10
N ASN A 229 9.41 -11.62 15.22
CA ASN A 229 10.86 -11.81 15.25
C ASN A 229 11.30 -12.98 14.36
N GLU A 230 10.65 -14.13 14.48
CA GLU A 230 10.95 -15.30 13.64
C GLU A 230 10.74 -14.99 12.16
N ARG A 231 9.60 -14.39 11.81
CA ARG A 231 9.27 -14.05 10.42
C ARG A 231 10.23 -13.04 9.82
N ILE A 232 10.62 -12.00 10.56
CA ILE A 232 11.64 -11.04 10.08
C ILE A 232 12.97 -11.75 9.83
N ARG A 233 13.41 -12.63 10.73
CA ARG A 233 14.64 -13.41 10.53
C ARG A 233 14.56 -14.26 9.27
N MET A 234 13.48 -15.02 9.12
CA MET A 234 13.33 -15.95 8.01
C MET A 234 13.22 -15.22 6.66
N VAL A 235 12.32 -14.24 6.55
CA VAL A 235 12.18 -13.44 5.32
C VAL A 235 13.46 -12.66 5.05
N GLY A 236 14.05 -12.06 6.07
CA GLY A 236 15.24 -11.27 5.91
C GLY A 236 16.42 -12.09 5.39
N ASN A 237 16.56 -13.35 5.81
CA ASN A 237 17.56 -14.27 5.26
C ASN A 237 17.29 -14.59 3.78
N ILE A 238 16.03 -14.77 3.38
CA ILE A 238 15.66 -14.94 1.97
C ILE A 238 16.05 -13.69 1.16
N LEU A 239 15.76 -12.49 1.69
CA LEU A 239 16.09 -11.23 1.02
C LEU A 239 17.60 -11.02 0.88
N GLU A 240 18.40 -11.41 1.87
CA GLU A 240 19.87 -11.35 1.79
C GLU A 240 20.45 -12.33 0.77
N GLN A 241 19.86 -13.52 0.65
CA GLN A 241 20.34 -14.57 -0.26
C GLN A 241 19.92 -14.29 -1.71
N LYS A 242 18.70 -13.82 -1.93
CA LYS A 242 18.08 -13.74 -3.27
C LYS A 242 17.83 -12.32 -3.76
N GLY A 243 17.99 -11.32 -2.91
CA GLY A 243 17.49 -9.97 -3.18
C GLY A 243 15.97 -9.88 -3.04
N LYS A 244 15.44 -8.67 -3.22
CA LYS A 244 14.00 -8.41 -3.12
C LYS A 244 13.25 -8.88 -4.36
N LEU A 245 12.10 -9.50 -4.16
CA LEU A 245 11.25 -9.96 -5.28
C LEU A 245 10.84 -8.78 -6.18
N TYR A 246 10.51 -7.63 -5.62
CA TYR A 246 10.32 -6.34 -6.30
C TYR A 246 10.29 -5.22 -5.24
N ASP A 247 10.54 -3.98 -5.69
CA ASP A 247 10.50 -2.76 -4.86
C ASP A 247 9.51 -1.70 -5.37
N ASP A 248 9.10 -1.80 -6.63
CA ASP A 248 8.35 -0.79 -7.37
C ASP A 248 7.22 -1.43 -8.20
N PHE A 249 6.42 -0.59 -8.85
CA PHE A 249 5.29 -1.04 -9.67
C PHE A 249 5.77 -1.83 -10.88
N GLU A 250 6.86 -1.37 -11.51
CA GLU A 250 7.41 -1.91 -12.75
C GLU A 250 7.92 -3.35 -12.57
N GLY A 251 8.49 -3.68 -11.41
CA GLY A 251 8.90 -5.04 -11.06
C GLY A 251 7.76 -5.94 -10.58
N ALA A 252 6.65 -5.36 -10.12
CA ALA A 252 5.50 -6.09 -9.57
C ALA A 252 4.37 -6.33 -10.57
N ILE A 253 4.29 -5.56 -11.66
CA ILE A 253 3.12 -5.53 -12.56
C ILE A 253 2.80 -6.88 -13.21
N ASP A 254 3.81 -7.63 -13.64
CA ASP A 254 3.57 -8.96 -14.24
C ASP A 254 2.96 -9.92 -13.20
N HIS A 255 3.41 -9.82 -11.95
CA HIS A 255 2.85 -10.62 -10.86
C HIS A 255 1.40 -10.20 -10.55
N TYR A 256 1.10 -8.91 -10.60
CA TYR A 256 -0.26 -8.39 -10.42
C TYR A 256 -1.21 -8.92 -11.50
N TYR A 257 -0.83 -8.88 -12.78
CA TYR A 257 -1.70 -9.42 -13.83
C TYR A 257 -1.87 -10.94 -13.76
N GLU A 258 -0.86 -11.67 -13.26
CA GLU A 258 -0.96 -13.13 -13.10
C GLU A 258 -1.82 -13.55 -11.88
N LYS A 259 -1.71 -12.83 -10.75
CA LYS A 259 -2.22 -13.30 -9.45
C LYS A 259 -2.95 -12.24 -8.61
N GLY A 260 -2.93 -10.98 -9.01
CA GLY A 260 -3.45 -9.86 -8.21
C GLY A 260 -4.91 -9.51 -8.46
N ILE A 261 -5.55 -10.06 -9.49
CA ILE A 261 -6.99 -9.84 -9.73
C ILE A 261 -7.79 -10.82 -8.86
N VAL A 262 -8.43 -10.28 -7.82
CA VAL A 262 -9.24 -11.07 -6.88
C VAL A 262 -10.53 -11.52 -7.55
N GLN A 263 -10.95 -12.76 -7.34
CA GLN A 263 -12.15 -13.30 -7.98
C GLN A 263 -13.40 -12.98 -7.15
N GLY A 264 -14.54 -12.81 -7.82
CA GLY A 264 -15.83 -12.55 -7.18
C GLY A 264 -16.43 -11.17 -7.53
N GLU A 265 -17.69 -11.00 -7.13
CA GLU A 265 -18.49 -9.82 -7.45
C GLU A 265 -19.00 -9.09 -6.20
N THR A 266 -18.44 -9.40 -5.03
CA THR A 266 -18.79 -8.72 -3.79
C THR A 266 -18.30 -7.27 -3.81
N PRO A 267 -18.96 -6.33 -3.11
CA PRO A 267 -18.59 -4.91 -3.15
C PRO A 267 -17.14 -4.62 -2.75
N ASP A 268 -16.59 -5.36 -1.77
CA ASP A 268 -15.20 -5.27 -1.34
C ASP A 268 -14.24 -5.66 -2.47
N VAL A 269 -14.50 -6.79 -3.14
CA VAL A 269 -13.69 -7.29 -4.27
C VAL A 269 -13.72 -6.33 -5.45
N LEU A 270 -14.90 -5.85 -5.85
CA LEU A 270 -15.05 -4.93 -6.99
C LEU A 270 -14.33 -3.59 -6.74
N GLU A 271 -14.50 -3.04 -5.54
CA GLU A 271 -13.87 -1.77 -5.17
C GLU A 271 -12.35 -1.90 -5.05
N PHE A 272 -11.86 -2.98 -4.43
CA PHE A 272 -10.44 -3.25 -4.30
C PHE A 272 -9.77 -3.45 -5.66
N ASN A 273 -10.35 -4.29 -6.53
CA ASN A 273 -9.83 -4.52 -7.87
C ASN A 273 -9.80 -3.22 -8.68
N SER A 274 -10.83 -2.38 -8.56
CA SER A 274 -10.84 -1.06 -9.21
C SER A 274 -9.71 -0.15 -8.74
N ILE A 275 -9.36 -0.19 -7.44
CA ILE A 275 -8.22 0.56 -6.89
C ILE A 275 -6.90 0.00 -7.44
N MET A 276 -6.72 -1.33 -7.37
CA MET A 276 -5.49 -1.98 -7.85
C MET A 276 -5.26 -1.73 -9.34
N GLU A 277 -6.31 -1.86 -10.17
CA GLU A 277 -6.25 -1.55 -11.60
C GLU A 277 -5.79 -0.11 -11.83
N PHE A 278 -6.36 0.84 -11.10
CA PHE A 278 -5.97 2.25 -11.18
C PHE A 278 -4.50 2.48 -10.81
N LEU A 279 -4.00 1.81 -9.76
CA LEU A 279 -2.61 1.96 -9.31
C LEU A 279 -1.58 1.43 -10.32
N TYR A 280 -1.93 0.37 -11.06
CA TYR A 280 -1.09 -0.21 -12.12
C TYR A 280 -1.32 0.41 -13.50
N LEU A 281 -2.31 1.29 -13.64
CA LEU A 281 -2.66 1.93 -14.91
C LEU A 281 -1.49 2.76 -15.45
N GLY A 282 -1.13 2.52 -16.71
CA GLY A 282 -0.04 3.21 -17.40
C GLY A 282 1.37 2.78 -17.01
N ARG A 283 1.53 1.82 -16.09
CA ARG A 283 2.83 1.27 -15.70
C ARG A 283 3.41 0.38 -16.80
N LYS A 284 4.74 0.42 -16.97
CA LYS A 284 5.48 -0.44 -17.90
C LYS A 284 6.17 -1.56 -17.14
N SER A 285 6.06 -2.79 -17.64
CA SER A 285 6.77 -3.92 -17.05
C SER A 285 8.28 -3.78 -17.21
N ARG A 286 9.01 -4.07 -16.13
CA ARG A 286 10.44 -4.34 -16.14
C ARG A 286 10.64 -5.83 -15.89
N ARG A 287 11.34 -6.50 -16.81
CA ARG A 287 11.66 -7.93 -16.70
C ARG A 287 12.18 -8.26 -15.30
N ASN A 288 11.48 -9.17 -14.63
CA ASN A 288 11.79 -9.60 -13.27
C ASN A 288 11.87 -11.14 -13.22
N GLU A 289 13.08 -11.68 -13.29
CA GLU A 289 13.28 -13.12 -13.34
C GLU A 289 12.99 -13.82 -12.00
N LEU A 290 13.07 -13.08 -10.89
CA LEU A 290 12.80 -13.60 -9.55
C LEU A 290 11.34 -14.03 -9.37
N LEU A 291 10.42 -13.55 -10.21
CA LEU A 291 9.01 -13.99 -10.19
C LEU A 291 8.85 -15.48 -10.48
N LYS A 292 9.80 -16.11 -11.18
CA LYS A 292 9.82 -17.57 -11.41
C LYS A 292 10.05 -18.36 -10.12
N GLU A 293 10.68 -17.74 -9.13
CA GLU A 293 10.99 -18.33 -7.83
C GLU A 293 10.13 -17.74 -6.70
N ARG A 294 9.03 -17.03 -7.02
CA ARG A 294 8.19 -16.34 -6.03
C ARG A 294 7.74 -17.22 -4.86
N ASP A 295 7.50 -18.51 -5.09
CA ASP A 295 7.05 -19.44 -4.06
C ASP A 295 8.12 -19.66 -2.98
N SER A 296 9.40 -19.46 -3.33
CA SER A 296 10.50 -19.50 -2.37
C SER A 296 10.61 -18.26 -1.47
N TYR A 297 9.83 -17.21 -1.77
CA TYR A 297 9.68 -16.03 -0.92
C TYR A 297 8.50 -16.13 0.05
N LEU A 298 7.70 -17.20 -0.06
CA LEU A 298 6.61 -17.45 0.86
C LEU A 298 7.17 -18.03 2.15
N VAL A 299 6.90 -17.33 3.25
CA VAL A 299 6.96 -17.92 4.57
C VAL A 299 5.74 -18.79 4.71
N ILE A 300 5.94 -20.10 4.65
CA ILE A 300 4.89 -21.03 5.09
C ILE A 300 4.73 -20.76 6.57
N ASP A 301 3.53 -20.33 6.98
CA ASP A 301 3.16 -20.28 8.39
C ASP A 301 3.25 -21.74 8.90
N ASN A 302 4.36 -22.07 9.56
CA ASN A 302 4.64 -23.43 10.05
C ASN A 302 3.70 -23.86 11.19
N ILE A 303 2.64 -23.09 11.49
CA ILE A 303 1.66 -23.44 12.53
C ILE A 303 0.79 -24.65 12.11
N PHE A 304 0.81 -25.10 10.85
CA PHE A 304 0.00 -26.24 10.40
C PHE A 304 0.76 -27.39 9.73
N LYS A 305 2.09 -27.49 9.89
CA LYS A 305 2.84 -28.54 9.18
C LYS A 305 2.67 -29.98 9.68
N GLU A 306 1.91 -30.23 10.74
CA GLU A 306 1.59 -31.61 11.17
C GLU A 306 0.14 -31.83 11.66
N PHE A 307 -0.88 -31.15 11.08
CA PHE A 307 -2.31 -31.54 11.25
C PHE A 307 -3.21 -31.27 10.03
#